data_AF-A0AAW7RUB2-F1
#
_entry.id   AF-A0AAW7RUB2-F1
#
_cell.length_a   1.000
_cell.length_b   1.000
_cell.length_c   1.000
_cell.angle_alpha   90.00
_cell.angle_beta   90.00
_cell.angle_gamma   90.00
#
_symmetry.space_group_name_H-M   'P 1'
#
loop_
_entity.id
_entity.type
_entity.pdbx_description
1 polymer ?
#
loop_
_entity_poly.entity_id
_entity_poly.type
_entity_poly.pdbx_seq_one_letter_code
_entity_poly.pdbx_strand_id
1 'polypeptide(L)'
;MSSLFYVQDSRAYVGNDMLWWAEAGYTTDLSKARLFTQEQAQAQHNARETDIPWPKEYIDGKTRIVVDMQYVNRAAALRNSGITLIKPAKQHAFQLNCVGCGRFLRDTDRYSQNCLNCGADNRP
;
A
#
# COMPACT_ATOMS: atom_id res chain seq x y z
N MET A 1 13.87 37.27 -3.60
CA MET A 1 13.55 35.90 -4.06
C MET A 1 12.07 35.68 -3.80
N SER A 2 11.31 35.15 -4.77
CA SER A 2 9.89 34.85 -4.55
C SER A 2 9.78 33.56 -3.73
N SER A 3 9.06 33.60 -2.62
CA SER A 3 8.78 32.43 -1.80
C SER A 3 7.80 31.51 -2.54
N LEU A 4 8.26 30.30 -2.88
CA LEU A 4 7.44 29.28 -3.55
C LEU A 4 6.88 28.29 -2.53
N PHE A 5 5.72 27.74 -2.85
CA PHE A 5 4.99 26.82 -2.00
C PHE A 5 4.54 25.57 -2.78
N TYR A 6 4.53 24.44 -2.09
CA TYR A 6 3.72 23.29 -2.46
C TYR A 6 2.38 23.40 -1.74
N VAL A 7 1.30 22.94 -2.36
CA VAL A 7 0.00 22.88 -1.71
C VAL A 7 -0.39 21.42 -1.54
N GLN A 8 -0.64 21.03 -0.29
CA GLN A 8 -1.08 19.70 0.09
C GLN A 8 -2.61 19.61 0.03
N ASP A 9 -3.16 18.52 -0.48
CA ASP A 9 -4.53 18.10 -0.17
C ASP A 9 -4.53 17.26 1.11
N SER A 10 -4.96 17.84 2.23
CA SER A 10 -4.87 17.23 3.55
C SER A 10 -5.97 16.20 3.85
N ARG A 11 -6.88 15.95 2.90
CA ARG A 11 -8.02 15.04 3.10
C ARG A 11 -7.62 13.56 3.13
N ALA A 12 -6.44 13.23 2.60
CA ALA A 12 -5.94 11.87 2.55
C ALA A 12 -4.41 11.81 2.51
N TYR A 13 -3.89 10.62 2.81
CA TYR A 13 -2.50 10.23 2.63
C TYR A 13 -2.45 8.96 1.77
N VAL A 14 -1.37 8.76 1.03
CA VAL A 14 -1.10 7.49 0.34
C VAL A 14 -0.01 6.77 1.11
N GLY A 15 -0.42 5.86 2.00
CA GLY A 15 0.49 5.27 2.99
C GLY A 15 1.08 6.35 3.89
N ASN A 16 2.38 6.59 3.76
CA ASN A 16 3.11 7.60 4.55
C ASN A 16 3.34 8.92 3.78
N ASP A 17 2.91 9.00 2.52
CA ASP A 17 3.24 10.13 1.65
C ASP A 17 2.07 11.13 1.57
N MET A 18 2.42 12.42 1.54
CA MET A 18 1.48 13.53 1.37
C MET A 18 0.99 13.63 -0.07
N LEU A 19 -0.25 14.09 -0.27
CA LEU A 19 -0.79 14.40 -1.59
C LEU A 19 -0.58 15.87 -1.90
N TRP A 20 0.08 16.15 -3.02
CA TRP A 20 0.37 17.48 -3.52
C TRP A 20 -0.51 17.81 -4.72
N TRP A 21 -0.93 19.05 -4.85
CA TRP A 21 -1.52 19.55 -6.09
C TRP A 21 -0.52 19.44 -7.23
N ALA A 22 -0.97 18.89 -8.36
CA ALA A 22 -0.23 18.86 -9.63
C ALA A 22 -0.91 19.80 -10.65
N GLU A 23 -0.39 19.89 -11.87
CA GLU A 23 -1.10 20.58 -12.96
C GLU A 23 -2.48 19.96 -13.23
N ALA A 24 -2.57 18.62 -13.11
CA ALA A 24 -3.80 17.87 -13.21
C ALA A 24 -3.91 16.88 -12.04
N GLY A 25 -4.86 17.12 -11.13
CA GLY A 25 -5.13 16.25 -9.99
C GLY A 25 -4.10 16.36 -8.86
N TYR A 26 -3.80 15.22 -8.23
CA TYR A 26 -2.90 15.13 -7.08
C TYR A 26 -1.78 14.12 -7.33
N THR A 27 -0.63 14.31 -6.69
CA THR A 27 0.52 13.42 -6.81
C THR A 27 1.26 13.30 -5.48
N THR A 28 1.88 12.15 -5.24
CA THR A 28 2.87 11.97 -4.15
C THR A 28 4.29 12.25 -4.62
N ASP A 29 4.51 12.34 -5.94
CA ASP A 29 5.80 12.64 -6.55
C ASP A 29 6.01 14.16 -6.57
N LEU A 30 6.81 14.64 -5.63
CA LEU A 30 7.08 16.07 -5.47
C LEU A 30 7.68 16.72 -6.73
N SER A 31 8.35 15.95 -7.60
CA SER A 31 8.90 16.48 -8.86
C SER A 31 7.81 16.87 -9.87
N LYS A 32 6.60 16.30 -9.71
CA LYS A 32 5.40 16.60 -10.52
C LYS A 32 4.43 17.55 -9.83
N ALA A 33 4.71 17.92 -8.58
CA ALA A 33 3.88 18.84 -7.83
C ALA A 33 3.98 20.25 -8.40
N ARG A 34 2.83 20.91 -8.48
CA ARG A 34 2.74 22.30 -8.93
C ARG A 34 3.33 23.22 -7.86
N LEU A 35 4.10 24.19 -8.31
CA LEU A 35 4.60 25.28 -7.47
C LEU A 35 3.65 26.47 -7.53
N PHE A 36 3.43 27.07 -6.37
CA PHE A 36 2.55 28.22 -6.19
C PHE A 36 3.37 29.40 -5.68
N THR A 37 3.03 30.61 -6.13
CA THR A 37 3.46 31.82 -5.41
C THR A 37 2.70 31.92 -4.09
N GLN A 38 3.15 32.79 -3.18
CA GLN A 38 2.47 33.03 -1.91
C GLN A 38 1.00 33.43 -2.10
N GLU A 39 0.71 34.30 -3.05
CA GLU A 39 -0.66 34.78 -3.32
C GLU A 39 -1.55 33.65 -3.86
N GLN A 40 -1.02 32.83 -4.76
CA GLN A 40 -1.75 31.69 -5.32
C GLN A 40 -2.01 30.61 -4.25
N ALA A 41 -1.01 30.34 -3.42
CA ALA A 41 -1.11 29.37 -2.33
C ALA A 41 -2.16 29.82 -1.29
N GLN A 42 -2.15 31.11 -0.92
CA GLN A 42 -3.15 31.69 -0.02
C GLN A 42 -4.55 31.68 -0.65
N ALA A 43 -4.68 32.03 -1.93
CA ALA A 43 -5.96 31.99 -2.63
C ALA A 43 -6.53 30.57 -2.69
N GLN A 44 -5.69 29.56 -2.94
CA GLN A 44 -6.08 28.15 -2.93
C GLN A 44 -6.58 27.71 -1.55
N HIS A 45 -5.84 28.04 -0.48
CA HIS A 45 -6.25 27.74 0.89
C HIS A 45 -7.57 28.42 1.28
N ASN A 46 -7.74 29.69 0.88
CA ASN A 46 -8.99 30.43 1.12
C ASN A 46 -10.19 29.81 0.40
N ALA A 47 -9.97 29.22 -0.78
CA ALA A 47 -11.01 28.51 -1.52
C ALA A 47 -11.34 27.14 -0.92
N ARG A 48 -10.36 26.48 -0.29
CA ARG A 48 -10.53 25.16 0.34
C ARG A 48 -9.58 24.99 1.52
N GLU A 49 -10.12 24.95 2.74
CA GLU A 49 -9.34 24.87 3.99
C GLU A 49 -8.42 23.64 4.11
N THR A 50 -8.73 22.56 3.37
CA THR A 50 -7.93 21.34 3.31
C THR A 50 -6.72 21.45 2.37
N ASP A 51 -6.61 22.55 1.62
CA ASP A 51 -5.45 22.85 0.79
C ASP A 51 -4.42 23.61 1.62
N ILE A 52 -3.46 22.88 2.18
CA ILE A 52 -2.48 23.44 3.12
C ILE A 52 -1.22 23.85 2.36
N PRO A 53 -0.85 25.14 2.34
CA PRO A 53 0.37 25.61 1.70
C PRO A 53 1.59 25.38 2.58
N TRP A 54 2.65 24.84 1.99
CA TRP A 54 3.93 24.53 2.63
C TRP A 54 5.08 25.22 1.91
N PRO A 55 5.99 25.92 2.62
CA PRO A 55 7.16 26.52 2.00
C PRO A 55 7.99 25.47 1.26
N LYS A 56 8.38 25.75 0.02
CA LYS A 56 9.13 24.84 -0.83
C LYS A 56 10.40 24.34 -0.14
N GLU A 57 11.20 25.24 0.40
CA GLU A 57 12.48 24.90 1.07
C GLU A 57 12.28 23.96 2.26
N TYR A 58 11.18 24.13 3.01
CA TYR A 58 10.86 23.29 4.16
C TYR A 58 10.56 21.84 3.75
N ILE A 59 9.85 21.64 2.63
CA ILE A 59 9.47 20.32 2.11
C ILE A 59 10.63 19.68 1.36
N ASP A 60 11.36 20.44 0.53
CA ASP A 60 12.55 19.96 -0.15
C ASP A 60 13.56 19.39 0.86
N GLY A 61 13.77 20.06 1.99
CA GLY A 61 14.64 19.61 3.07
C GLY A 61 14.17 18.35 3.82
N LYS A 62 12.94 17.87 3.58
CA LYS A 62 12.36 16.65 4.18
C LYS A 62 12.08 15.56 3.15
N THR A 63 12.28 15.86 1.87
CA THR A 63 11.95 14.94 0.80
C THR A 63 13.02 13.86 0.72
N ARG A 64 12.57 12.63 0.48
CA ARG A 64 13.42 11.47 0.20
C ARG A 64 13.14 10.97 -1.21
N ILE A 65 14.14 10.37 -1.84
CA ILE A 65 13.95 9.66 -3.11
C ILE A 65 13.12 8.40 -2.85
N VAL A 66 12.08 8.21 -3.65
CA VAL A 66 11.21 7.03 -3.60
C VAL A 66 11.20 6.31 -4.96
N VAL A 67 10.95 5.00 -4.94
CA VAL A 67 10.82 4.18 -6.15
C VAL A 67 9.35 3.83 -6.33
N ASP A 68 8.75 4.33 -7.41
CA ASP A 68 7.37 4.01 -7.78
C ASP A 68 7.30 2.63 -8.44
N MET A 69 6.57 1.72 -7.79
CA MET A 69 6.43 0.33 -8.21
C MET A 69 5.80 0.18 -9.61
N GLN A 70 5.00 1.16 -10.07
CA GLN A 70 4.35 1.12 -11.37
C GLN A 70 5.36 1.16 -12.52
N TYR A 71 6.54 1.73 -12.28
CA TYR A 71 7.63 1.80 -13.26
C TYR A 71 8.69 0.72 -13.05
N VAL A 72 8.54 -0.17 -12.07
CA VAL A 72 9.50 -1.22 -11.76
C VAL A 72 9.05 -2.56 -12.33
N ASN A 73 9.83 -3.09 -13.28
CA ASN A 73 9.68 -4.47 -13.73
C ASN A 73 10.80 -5.34 -13.15
N ARG A 74 10.47 -6.08 -12.08
CA ARG A 74 11.43 -6.98 -11.38
C ARG A 74 12.05 -8.03 -12.32
N ALA A 75 11.27 -8.62 -13.22
CA ALA A 75 11.77 -9.66 -14.13
C ALA A 75 12.73 -9.09 -15.19
N ALA A 76 12.44 -7.87 -15.68
CA ALA A 76 13.35 -7.16 -16.57
C ALA A 76 14.66 -6.78 -15.83
N ALA A 77 14.54 -6.23 -14.62
CA ALA A 77 15.70 -5.78 -13.83
C ALA A 77 16.66 -6.90 -13.42
N LEU A 78 16.14 -8.10 -13.14
CA LEU A 78 16.97 -9.26 -12.75
C LEU A 78 17.47 -10.09 -13.94
N ARG A 79 17.08 -9.75 -15.17
CA ARG A 79 17.52 -10.48 -16.36
C ARG A 79 19.05 -10.43 -16.47
N ASN A 80 19.67 -11.59 -16.64
CA ASN A 80 21.13 -11.75 -16.73
C ASN A 80 21.93 -11.31 -15.48
N SER A 81 21.27 -11.06 -14.35
CA SER A 81 21.95 -10.70 -13.09
C SER A 81 22.63 -11.89 -12.38
N GLY A 82 22.34 -13.12 -12.81
CA GLY A 82 22.72 -14.36 -12.10
C GLY A 82 21.93 -14.61 -10.81
N ILE A 83 21.08 -13.68 -10.39
CA ILE A 83 20.26 -13.80 -9.17
C ILE A 83 19.02 -14.66 -9.47
N THR A 84 18.87 -15.74 -8.71
CA THR A 84 17.68 -16.61 -8.76
C THR A 84 16.84 -16.37 -7.51
N LEU A 85 15.56 -16.03 -7.68
CA LEU A 85 14.64 -15.83 -6.57
C LEU A 85 14.17 -17.18 -6.01
N ILE A 86 14.23 -17.35 -4.69
CA ILE A 86 13.62 -18.50 -4.02
C ILE A 86 12.10 -18.37 -4.13
N LYS A 87 11.44 -19.38 -4.70
CA LYS A 87 9.99 -19.43 -4.74
C LYS A 87 9.45 -19.66 -3.32
N PRO A 88 8.50 -18.84 -2.82
CA PRO A 88 7.87 -19.10 -1.54
C PRO A 88 7.28 -20.51 -1.52
N ALA A 89 7.57 -21.28 -0.46
CA ALA A 89 6.94 -22.57 -0.27
C ALA A 89 5.42 -22.36 -0.16
N LYS A 90 4.65 -23.11 -0.95
CA LYS A 90 3.20 -23.07 -0.85
C LYS A 90 2.83 -23.58 0.54
N GLN A 91 2.19 -22.75 1.36
CA GLN A 91 1.63 -23.21 2.63
C GLN A 91 0.65 -24.35 2.33
N HIS A 92 0.88 -25.51 2.95
CA HIS A 92 -0.07 -26.61 2.85
C HIS A 92 -1.36 -26.18 3.53
N ALA A 93 -2.49 -26.46 2.88
CA ALA A 93 -3.79 -26.25 3.50
C ALA A 93 -3.84 -27.04 4.81
N PHE A 94 -4.42 -26.44 5.86
CA PHE A 94 -4.63 -27.14 7.11
C PHE A 94 -5.50 -28.36 6.86
N GLN A 95 -4.94 -29.54 7.08
CA GLN A 95 -5.63 -30.83 6.97
C GLN A 95 -5.98 -31.29 8.38
N LEU A 96 -7.26 -31.49 8.64
CA LEU A 96 -7.75 -32.05 9.89
C LEU A 96 -7.92 -33.55 9.71
N ASN A 97 -7.51 -34.31 10.72
CA ASN A 97 -7.76 -35.74 10.78
C ASN A 97 -8.79 -36.01 11.87
N CYS A 98 -9.67 -36.98 11.62
CA CYS A 98 -10.62 -37.43 12.61
C CYS A 98 -9.87 -38.03 13.82
N VAL A 99 -10.21 -37.59 15.04
CA VAL A 99 -9.59 -38.07 16.30
C VAL A 99 -9.81 -39.57 16.53
N GLY A 100 -10.89 -40.14 15.99
CA GLY A 100 -11.22 -41.55 16.17
C GLY A 100 -10.57 -42.48 15.14
N CYS A 101 -10.63 -42.12 13.85
CA CYS A 101 -10.19 -43.02 12.76
C CYS A 101 -9.07 -42.46 11.88
N GLY A 102 -8.56 -41.26 12.15
CA GLY A 102 -7.47 -40.64 11.39
C GLY A 102 -7.83 -40.17 9.97
N ARG A 103 -9.07 -40.38 9.51
CA ARG A 103 -9.52 -39.98 8.18
C ARG A 103 -9.51 -38.45 8.05
N PHE A 104 -9.08 -37.96 6.88
CA PHE A 104 -9.13 -36.54 6.57
C PHE A 104 -10.56 -35.99 6.64
N LEU A 105 -10.71 -34.86 7.32
CA LEU A 105 -11.92 -34.07 7.44
C LEU A 105 -11.71 -32.72 6.75
N ARG A 106 -12.75 -32.20 6.12
CA ARG A 106 -12.81 -30.78 5.73
C ARG A 106 -13.06 -29.97 7.00
N ASP A 107 -12.42 -28.81 7.14
CA ASP A 107 -12.60 -27.97 8.33
C ASP A 107 -14.08 -27.61 8.56
N THR A 108 -14.85 -27.38 7.50
CA THR A 108 -16.30 -27.13 7.59
C THR A 108 -17.08 -28.31 8.17
N ASP A 109 -16.72 -29.54 7.81
CA ASP A 109 -17.44 -30.75 8.25
C ASP A 109 -17.26 -30.98 9.74
N ARG A 110 -16.12 -30.56 10.29
CA ARG A 110 -15.80 -30.69 11.71
C ARG A 110 -16.79 -29.95 12.60
N TYR A 111 -17.38 -28.84 12.14
CA TYR A 111 -18.34 -28.04 12.92
C TYR A 111 -19.78 -28.53 12.80
N SER A 112 -20.14 -29.14 11.67
CA SER A 112 -21.53 -29.43 11.32
C SER A 112 -21.94 -30.88 11.56
N GLN A 113 -21.00 -31.82 11.57
CA GLN A 113 -21.30 -33.24 11.64
C GLN A 113 -20.20 -34.04 12.32
N ASN A 114 -20.60 -35.17 12.91
CA ASN A 114 -19.66 -36.19 13.35
C ASN A 114 -18.94 -36.80 12.14
N CYS A 115 -17.82 -37.47 12.40
CA CYS A 115 -17.09 -38.17 11.35
C CYS A 115 -18.00 -39.17 10.63
N LEU A 116 -18.21 -38.99 9.32
CA LEU A 116 -19.03 -39.89 8.50
C LEU A 116 -18.51 -41.34 8.44
N ASN A 117 -17.25 -41.57 8.85
CA ASN A 117 -16.64 -42.89 8.84
C ASN A 117 -16.81 -43.65 10.15
N CYS A 118 -16.51 -43.01 11.29
CA CYS A 118 -16.48 -43.68 12.59
C CYS A 118 -17.39 -43.05 13.65
N GLY A 119 -18.15 -42.01 13.30
CA GLY A 119 -19.09 -41.33 14.20
C GLY A 119 -18.44 -40.46 15.29
N ALA A 120 -17.11 -40.35 15.33
CA ALA A 120 -16.42 -39.55 16.33
C ALA A 120 -16.75 -38.05 16.18
N ASP A 121 -16.98 -37.38 17.29
CA ASP A 121 -17.13 -35.92 17.35
C ASP A 121 -15.76 -35.26 17.25
N ASN A 122 -15.62 -34.34 16.31
CA ASN A 122 -14.37 -33.65 16.05
C ASN A 122 -14.49 -32.13 16.27
N ARG A 123 -15.66 -31.64 16.71
CA ARG A 123 -15.89 -30.22 17.00
C ARG A 123 -14.89 -29.70 18.03
N PRO A 124 -14.40 -28.45 17.89
CA PRO A 124 -13.55 -27.82 18.90
C PRO A 124 -14.21 -27.73 20.28
#